data_AF-A0A7X6P847-F1
#
_entry.id   AF-A0A7X6P847-F1
#
_cell.length_a   1.000
_cell.length_b   1.000
_cell.length_c   1.000
_cell.angle_alpha   90.00
_cell.angle_beta   90.00
_cell.angle_gamma   90.00
#
_symmetry.space_group_name_H-M   'P 1'
#
loop_
_entity.id
_entity.type
_entity.pdbx_description
1 polymer ?
#
loop_
_entity_poly.entity_id
_entity_poly.type
_entity_poly.pdbx_seq_one_letter_code
_entity_poly.pdbx_strand_id
1 'polypeptide(L)' 'APADIILIDYEPHTPLNEENWIGHIVNGISQANVNTTICAGEILMWNGQLLLSVDENEVRKRGCELAKALWERF' A
#
# COMPACT_ATOMS: atom_id res chain seq x y z
N ALA A 1 2.10 -8.40 -20.74
CA ALA A 1 2.54 -8.09 -19.36
C ALA A 1 1.55 -8.71 -18.39
N PRO A 2 1.98 -9.15 -17.18
CA PRO A 2 1.02 -9.53 -16.13
C PRO A 2 0.11 -8.35 -15.79
N ALA A 3 -1.13 -8.62 -15.37
CA ALA A 3 -2.10 -7.60 -15.00
C ALA A 3 -1.83 -7.10 -13.57
N ASP A 4 -0.71 -6.39 -13.40
CA ASP A 4 -0.29 -5.77 -12.13
C ASP A 4 -0.77 -4.32 -12.10
N ILE A 5 -1.74 -4.03 -11.22
CA ILE A 5 -2.47 -2.75 -11.21
C ILE A 5 -2.76 -2.36 -9.77
N ILE A 6 -2.62 -1.06 -9.47
CA ILE A 6 -3.16 -0.47 -8.23
C ILE A 6 -4.11 0.67 -8.57
N LEU A 7 -5.17 0.82 -7.78
CA LEU A 7 -6.04 1.98 -7.78
C LEU A 7 -5.75 2.79 -6.53
N ILE A 8 -5.43 4.06 -6.69
CA ILE A 8 -5.03 4.95 -5.60
C ILE A 8 -6.11 6.00 -5.43
N ASP A 9 -6.53 6.22 -4.19
CA ASP A 9 -7.47 7.28 -3.83
C ASP A 9 -6.70 8.59 -3.61
N TYR A 10 -6.53 9.37 -4.69
CA TYR A 10 -5.72 10.58 -4.69
C TYR A 10 -6.52 11.80 -5.16
N GLU A 11 -6.81 12.69 -4.23
CA GLU A 11 -7.38 14.01 -4.50
C GLU A 11 -6.30 15.11 -4.29
N PRO A 12 -5.76 15.70 -5.37
CA PRO A 12 -4.67 16.66 -5.24
C PRO A 12 -5.16 18.03 -4.74
N HIS A 13 -4.42 18.63 -3.80
CA HIS A 13 -4.68 19.99 -3.30
C HIS A 13 -4.10 21.11 -4.20
N THR A 14 -3.27 20.73 -5.16
CA THR A 14 -2.70 21.61 -6.19
C THR A 14 -3.11 21.11 -7.58
N PRO A 15 -3.24 21.97 -8.60
CA PRO A 15 -3.60 21.52 -9.94
C PRO A 15 -2.62 20.46 -10.44
N LEU A 16 -3.13 19.30 -10.85
CA LEU A 16 -2.34 18.23 -11.46
C LEU A 16 -2.28 18.45 -12.97
N ASN A 17 -1.09 18.54 -13.55
CA ASN A 17 -0.87 18.72 -14.98
C ASN A 17 0.42 18.03 -15.48
N GLU A 18 0.66 18.09 -16.79
CA GLU A 18 1.80 17.45 -17.46
C GLU A 18 3.17 17.94 -16.98
N GLU A 19 3.24 19.15 -16.42
CA GLU A 19 4.49 19.74 -15.94
C GLU A 19 4.83 19.31 -14.52
N ASN A 20 3.83 18.94 -13.70
CA ASN A 20 4.01 18.68 -12.28
C ASN A 20 3.60 17.27 -11.79
N TRP A 21 3.07 16.41 -12.66
CA TRP A 21 2.57 15.07 -12.27
C TRP A 21 3.62 14.19 -11.59
N ILE A 22 4.90 14.29 -11.95
CA ILE A 22 5.98 13.55 -11.27
C ILE A 22 6.11 14.02 -9.82
N GLY A 23 5.99 15.32 -9.58
CA GLY A 23 5.95 15.88 -8.23
C GLY A 23 4.78 15.34 -7.41
N HIS A 24 3.60 15.21 -8.03
CA HIS A 24 2.45 14.56 -7.42
C HIS A 24 2.70 13.07 -7.14
N ILE A 25 3.39 12.34 -8.01
CA ILE A 25 3.77 10.94 -7.73
C ILE A 25 4.64 10.84 -6.49
N VAL A 26 5.74 11.58 -6.46
CA VAL A 26 6.77 11.43 -5.42
C VAL A 26 6.28 11.96 -4.08
N ASN A 27 5.54 13.07 -4.06
CA ASN A 27 5.22 13.79 -2.82
C ASN A 27 3.76 13.59 -2.36
N GLY A 28 2.84 13.22 -3.26
CA GLY A 28 1.42 13.05 -2.96
C GLY A 28 0.98 11.59 -3.03
N ILE A 29 0.92 11.04 -4.24
CA ILE A 29 0.41 9.70 -4.56
C ILE A 29 1.18 8.61 -3.80
N SER A 30 2.49 8.76 -3.62
CA SER A 30 3.33 7.83 -2.84
C SER A 30 2.89 7.66 -1.38
N GLN A 31 2.16 8.64 -0.84
CA GLN A 31 1.63 8.64 0.52
C GLN A 31 0.11 8.44 0.57
N ALA A 32 -0.54 8.35 -0.59
CA ALA A 32 -1.99 8.16 -0.68
C ALA A 32 -2.37 6.70 -0.43
N ASN A 33 -3.61 6.49 0.02
CA ASN A 33 -4.11 5.16 0.28
C ASN A 33 -4.32 4.42 -1.04
N VAL A 34 -3.77 3.21 -1.13
CA VAL A 34 -4.14 2.26 -2.18
C VAL A 34 -5.52 1.70 -1.83
N ASN A 35 -6.46 1.85 -2.74
CA ASN A 35 -7.81 1.33 -2.60
C ASN A 35 -7.93 -0.13 -3.07
N THR A 36 -7.32 -0.44 -4.22
CA THR A 36 -7.39 -1.75 -4.87
C THR A 36 -6.01 -2.18 -5.36
N THR A 37 -5.70 -3.47 -5.20
CA THR A 37 -4.45 -4.08 -5.67
C THR A 37 -4.76 -5.34 -6.46
N ILE A 38 -4.25 -5.42 -7.68
CA ILE A 38 -4.34 -6.58 -8.56
C ILE A 38 -2.91 -7.01 -8.90
N CYS A 39 -2.60 -8.29 -8.72
CA CYS A 39 -1.30 -8.88 -9.04
C CYS A 39 -1.51 -10.10 -9.93
N ALA A 40 -0.89 -10.12 -11.11
CA ALA A 40 -1.06 -11.17 -12.12
C ALA A 40 -2.53 -11.48 -12.47
N GLY A 41 -3.43 -10.50 -12.36
CA GLY A 41 -4.87 -10.66 -12.59
C GLY A 41 -5.67 -11.14 -11.37
N GLU A 42 -5.04 -11.39 -10.24
CA GLU A 42 -5.69 -11.73 -8.96
C GLU A 42 -5.92 -10.47 -8.12
N ILE A 43 -7.13 -10.29 -7.59
CA ILE A 43 -7.48 -9.17 -6.73
C ILE A 43 -7.02 -9.50 -5.29
N LEU A 44 -6.00 -8.80 -4.81
CA LEU A 44 -5.44 -8.98 -3.48
C LEU A 44 -6.03 -8.02 -2.44
N MET A 45 -6.58 -6.89 -2.90
CA MET A 45 -7.22 -5.87 -2.07
C MET A 45 -8.32 -5.19 -2.87
N TRP A 46 -9.47 -4.95 -2.24
CA TRP A 46 -10.61 -4.29 -2.87
C TRP A 46 -11.29 -3.34 -1.88
N ASN A 47 -11.55 -2.10 -2.31
CA ASN A 47 -12.18 -1.06 -1.47
C ASN A 47 -11.53 -0.89 -0.08
N GLY A 48 -10.20 -0.90 -0.01
CA GLY A 48 -9.50 -0.76 1.27
C GLY A 48 -9.40 -2.04 2.11
N GLN A 49 -10.02 -3.15 1.67
CA GLN A 49 -10.03 -4.42 2.41
C GLN A 49 -9.09 -5.43 1.75
N LEU A 50 -8.22 -6.05 2.56
CA LEU A 50 -7.37 -7.15 2.11
C LEU A 50 -8.22 -8.39 1.81
N LEU A 51 -8.00 -8.99 0.64
CA LEU A 51 -8.61 -10.27 0.25
C LEU A 51 -7.63 -11.45 0.42
N LEU A 52 -6.55 -11.21 1.17
CA LEU A 52 -5.56 -12.21 1.51
C LEU A 52 -6.10 -13.13 2.60
N SER A 53 -5.73 -14.42 2.54
CA SER A 53 -6.00 -15.38 3.60
C SER A 53 -5.03 -15.20 4.78
N VAL A 54 -5.07 -14.03 5.43
CA VAL A 54 -4.17 -13.66 6.53
C VAL A 54 -4.94 -13.01 7.67
N ASP A 55 -4.62 -13.35 8.92
CA ASP A 55 -5.12 -12.64 10.10
C ASP A 55 -4.18 -11.46 10.40
N GLU A 56 -4.64 -10.24 10.13
CA GLU A 56 -3.88 -9.02 10.36
C GLU A 56 -3.48 -8.82 11.84
N ASN A 57 -4.32 -9.26 12.79
CA ASN A 57 -4.02 -9.15 14.20
C ASN A 57 -2.92 -10.14 14.61
N GLU A 58 -2.97 -11.36 14.08
CA GLU A 58 -1.92 -12.36 14.30
C GLU A 58 -0.59 -11.87 13.72
N VAL A 59 -0.57 -11.37 12.48
CA VAL A 59 0.63 -10.84 11.83
C VAL A 59 1.21 -9.67 12.64
N ARG A 60 0.37 -8.72 13.06
CA ARG A 60 0.79 -7.59 13.88
C ARG A 60 1.38 -8.04 15.21
N LYS A 61 0.70 -8.95 15.92
CA LYS A 61 1.19 -9.52 17.18
C LYS A 61 2.55 -10.18 16.98
N ARG A 62 2.68 -11.01 15.96
CA ARG A 62 3.93 -11.70 15.64
C ARG A 62 5.06 -10.73 15.30
N GLY A 63 4.75 -9.66 14.57
CA GLY A 63 5.70 -8.58 14.29
C GLY A 63 6.23 -7.92 15.56
N CYS A 64 5.35 -7.60 16.52
CA CYS A 64 5.76 -7.04 17.82
C CYS A 64 6.67 -7.98 18.62
N GLU A 65 6.35 -9.28 18.66
CA GLU A 65 7.19 -10.29 19.33
C GLU A 65 8.60 -10.38 18.71
N LEU A 66 8.67 -10.41 17.38
CA LEU A 66 9.94 -10.48 16.65
C LEU A 66 10.77 -9.21 16.84
N ALA A 67 10.13 -8.04 16.82
CA ALA A 67 10.80 -6.77 17.08
C ALA A 67 11.44 -6.74 18.48
N LYS A 68 10.71 -7.21 19.51
CA LYS A 68 11.25 -7.33 20.86
C LYS A 68 12.49 -8.24 20.90
N ALA A 69 12.39 -9.43 20.31
CA ALA A 69 13.50 -10.38 20.25
C ALA A 69 14.70 -9.85 19.46
N LEU A 70 14.49 -9.00 18.45
CA LEU A 70 15.57 -8.33 17.72
C LEU A 70 16.31 -7.34 18.64
N TRP A 71 15.58 -6.50 19.35
CA TRP A 71 16.16 -5.51 20.26
C TRP A 71 16.90 -6.14 21.45
N GLU A 72 16.45 -7.28 21.96
CA GLU A 72 17.15 -8.01 23.04
C GLU A 72 18.51 -8.59 22.60
N ARG A 73 18.79 -8.68 21.30
CA ARG A 73 20.06 -9.21 20.77
C ARG A 73 21.16 -8.14 20.64
N PHE A 74 20.82 -6.86 20.74
CA PHE A 74 21.73 -5.73 20.61
C PHE A 74 21.81 -4.93 21.91
#